data_AF-A0A812JS95-F1
#
_entry.id   AF-A0A812JS95-F1
#
_cell.length_a   1.000
_cell.length_b   1.000
_cell.length_c   1.000
_cell.angle_alpha   90.00
_cell.angle_beta   90.00
_cell.angle_gamma   90.00
#
_symmetry.space_group_name_H-M   'P 1'
#
loop_
_entity.id
_entity.type
_entity.pdbx_description
1 polymer ?
#
loop_
_entity_poly.entity_id
_entity_poly.type
_entity_poly.pdbx_seq_one_letter_code
_entity_poly.pdbx_strand_id
1 'polypeptide(L)'
;MEDLVFSCFNREGSQVKGFVVAGGVLYGEGESIFVEMFKDAWRGVQSHVVVTPGVNKVPTVHVRDMARVVRQVITNAEGINPLEATPYFLAVDQPPAAKEGQPSMPAAQAEIVQAIVDEMGEHYDVPRVPKASIAEGGMSDLQEAMALDLWIEPSGIALAEDFCSSLEPPGWVCKNGLLANLRTIADEFCAGKKLRSMRILIAGPPNSGKTNLAQAVAEHFKVPHLSLPEEVTSADLDKTITQISSSVCHFRGYVLDAGGIGFAEAEKLFRYDIEVPKSEEEQEEVPEGADPAPPKIERRLNEETCPAMVIITQAPAAICKARWQSSGASLEAFEKSMQAYISNNLTQNVHSLQDFFQDVANKGVLNLPITGKDDEDMFESARIYIERNGRPFNYLTPEAEVSREIRERRAEKEKAAAEAEESLKQKDDGSAEKREEQRHAARLRIVSDHEAAQQKLRQLPLREYLMQYMVPNLTEGLVEVCKVLPDDPVDYLANYLEEHAARTVALKR
;
A
#
# COMPACT_ATOMS: atom_id res chain seq x y z
N MET A 1 -54.69 23.14 13.77
CA MET A 1 -55.40 22.08 13.03
C MET A 1 -54.93 20.72 13.52
N GLU A 2 -53.62 20.51 13.67
CA GLU A 2 -53.02 19.31 14.30
C GLU A 2 -53.59 18.99 15.70
N ASP A 3 -53.65 19.96 16.61
CA ASP A 3 -54.20 19.74 17.97
C ASP A 3 -55.65 19.22 17.99
N LEU A 4 -56.45 19.65 17.00
CA LEU A 4 -57.84 19.24 16.85
C LEU A 4 -57.93 17.80 16.34
N VAL A 5 -57.02 17.39 15.44
CA VAL A 5 -56.92 16.01 14.93
C VAL A 5 -56.46 15.06 16.04
N PHE A 6 -55.44 15.43 16.81
CA PHE A 6 -54.98 14.64 17.96
C PHE A 6 -56.07 14.48 19.01
N SER A 7 -56.91 15.50 19.21
CA SER A 7 -58.05 15.42 20.12
C SER A 7 -59.10 14.38 19.70
N CYS A 8 -59.11 13.92 18.45
CA CYS A 8 -60.06 12.91 17.97
C CYS A 8 -59.55 11.46 18.08
N PHE A 9 -58.26 11.25 18.35
CA PHE A 9 -57.68 9.90 18.41
C PHE A 9 -58.13 9.15 19.65
N ASN A 10 -58.30 7.83 19.53
CA ASN A 10 -58.51 6.91 20.66
C ASN A 10 -59.68 7.33 21.57
N ARG A 11 -60.75 7.86 20.98
CA ARG A 11 -62.01 8.16 21.68
C ARG A 11 -63.09 7.17 21.28
N GLU A 12 -64.07 7.00 22.16
CA GLU A 12 -65.26 6.22 21.88
C GLU A 12 -65.95 6.74 20.60
N GLY A 13 -66.19 5.85 19.63
CA GLY A 13 -66.73 6.20 18.31
C GLY A 13 -65.73 6.77 17.30
N SER A 14 -64.45 6.92 17.64
CA SER A 14 -63.42 7.37 16.70
C SER A 14 -63.12 6.31 15.64
N GLN A 15 -62.96 6.75 14.39
CA GLN A 15 -62.52 5.92 13.27
C GLN A 15 -60.99 5.89 13.13
N VAL A 16 -60.26 6.67 13.95
CA VAL A 16 -58.80 6.79 13.88
C VAL A 16 -58.18 6.29 15.18
N LYS A 17 -57.39 5.22 15.06
CA LYS A 17 -56.56 4.70 16.15
C LYS A 17 -55.17 5.32 16.06
N GLY A 18 -54.74 5.93 17.16
CA GLY A 18 -53.40 6.49 17.31
C GLY A 18 -52.54 5.56 18.17
N PHE A 19 -51.34 5.23 17.69
CA PHE A 19 -50.36 4.47 18.45
C PHE A 19 -49.05 5.26 18.51
N VAL A 20 -48.37 5.18 19.65
CA VAL A 20 -47.06 5.77 19.86
C VAL A 20 -46.06 4.62 19.95
N VAL A 21 -45.03 4.65 19.10
CA VAL A 21 -43.91 3.72 19.17
C VAL A 21 -42.67 4.51 19.54
N ALA A 22 -42.10 4.24 20.71
CA ALA A 22 -40.87 4.86 21.17
C ALA A 22 -39.71 3.85 21.06
N GLY A 23 -38.70 4.22 20.30
CA GLY A 23 -37.49 3.42 20.12
C GLY A 23 -36.41 3.74 21.15
N GLY A 24 -35.51 2.78 21.38
CA GLY A 24 -34.20 3.06 21.93
C GLY A 24 -33.32 3.86 20.96
N VAL A 25 -32.05 4.02 21.32
CA VAL A 25 -31.02 4.59 20.45
C VAL A 25 -30.85 3.71 19.21
N LEU A 26 -31.04 4.31 18.04
CA LEU A 26 -31.06 3.60 16.75
C LEU A 26 -29.64 3.25 16.27
N TYR A 27 -29.47 2.04 15.74
CA TYR A 27 -28.25 1.59 15.06
C TYR A 27 -28.54 0.66 13.87
N GLY A 28 -27.51 0.35 13.08
CA GLY A 28 -27.60 -0.52 11.90
C GLY A 28 -27.75 0.25 10.59
N GLU A 29 -27.54 -0.44 9.46
CA GLU A 29 -27.70 0.07 8.09
C GLU A 29 -26.86 1.32 7.76
N GLY A 30 -25.57 1.33 8.10
CA GLY A 30 -24.70 2.48 7.81
C GLY A 30 -24.81 3.61 8.84
N GLU A 31 -25.13 3.17 10.07
CA GLU A 31 -24.94 3.73 11.40
C GLU A 31 -25.39 5.19 11.64
N SER A 32 -26.46 5.30 12.43
CA SER A 32 -27.19 6.52 12.77
C SER A 32 -26.40 7.43 13.72
N ILE A 33 -26.67 7.36 15.01
CA ILE A 33 -26.04 8.23 16.01
C ILE A 33 -24.57 7.88 16.25
N PHE A 34 -24.18 6.64 15.92
CA PHE A 34 -22.85 6.08 16.15
C PHE A 34 -21.85 6.34 15.00
N VAL A 35 -22.23 7.13 13.98
CA VAL A 35 -21.41 7.38 12.77
C VAL A 35 -19.99 7.79 13.06
N GLU A 36 -19.79 8.82 13.88
CA GLU A 36 -18.44 9.31 14.15
C GLU A 36 -17.63 8.28 14.96
N MET A 37 -18.26 7.49 15.84
CA MET A 37 -17.56 6.44 16.58
C MET A 37 -17.04 5.34 15.67
N PHE A 38 -17.90 4.76 14.81
CA PHE A 38 -17.45 3.71 13.90
C PHE A 38 -16.43 4.24 12.89
N LYS A 39 -16.66 5.46 12.37
CA LYS A 39 -15.75 6.12 11.43
C LYS A 39 -14.37 6.37 12.03
N ASP A 40 -14.30 6.90 13.24
CA ASP A 40 -13.01 7.15 13.88
C ASP A 40 -12.30 5.86 14.30
N ALA A 41 -13.05 4.85 14.75
CA ALA A 41 -12.48 3.53 15.03
C ALA A 41 -11.91 2.87 13.76
N TRP A 42 -12.66 2.88 12.66
CA TRP A 42 -12.20 2.39 11.36
C TRP A 42 -10.95 3.14 10.86
N ARG A 43 -10.87 4.46 11.09
CA ARG A 43 -9.71 5.29 10.72
C ARG A 43 -8.50 5.09 11.64
N GLY A 44 -8.67 4.46 12.80
CA GLY A 44 -7.66 4.39 13.86
C GLY A 44 -7.44 5.72 14.58
N VAL A 45 -8.44 6.61 14.59
CA VAL A 45 -8.42 7.88 15.33
C VAL A 45 -8.92 7.62 16.75
N GLN A 46 -8.08 7.91 17.74
CA GLN A 46 -8.41 7.71 19.16
C GLN A 46 -9.15 8.93 19.74
N SER A 47 -10.35 9.22 19.23
CA SER A 47 -11.20 10.35 19.63
C SER A 47 -12.34 9.97 20.58
N HIS A 48 -12.58 8.67 20.79
CA HIS A 48 -13.70 8.17 21.57
C HIS A 48 -13.57 8.56 23.04
N VAL A 49 -14.71 8.80 23.67
CA VAL A 49 -14.78 9.16 25.08
C VAL A 49 -15.96 8.47 25.74
N VAL A 50 -15.80 8.12 27.01
CA VAL A 50 -16.89 7.65 27.87
C VAL A 50 -17.26 8.76 28.84
N VAL A 51 -18.54 9.15 28.86
CA VAL A 51 -19.03 10.13 29.84
C VAL A 51 -19.11 9.46 31.21
N THR A 52 -18.35 9.97 32.18
CA THR A 52 -18.30 9.46 33.55
C THR A 52 -19.70 9.49 34.19
N PRO A 53 -20.15 8.40 34.86
CA PRO A 53 -19.38 7.23 35.28
C PRO A 53 -19.25 6.10 34.24
N GLY A 54 -19.99 6.13 33.13
CA GLY A 54 -19.94 5.10 32.08
C GLY A 54 -20.71 3.81 32.38
N VAL A 55 -21.32 3.69 33.56
CA VAL A 55 -22.09 2.50 33.99
C VAL A 55 -23.58 2.58 33.67
N ASN A 56 -24.03 3.74 33.18
CA ASN A 56 -25.41 4.01 32.81
C ASN A 56 -25.88 3.11 31.68
N LYS A 57 -27.16 2.73 31.72
CA LYS A 57 -27.76 1.82 30.75
C LYS A 57 -28.38 2.58 29.58
N VAL A 58 -27.96 2.22 28.37
CA VAL A 58 -28.42 2.86 27.15
C VAL A 58 -29.32 1.88 26.39
N PRO A 59 -30.63 2.13 26.28
CA PRO A 59 -31.51 1.28 25.48
C PRO A 59 -31.19 1.48 24.00
N THR A 60 -30.97 0.39 23.27
CA THR A 60 -30.69 0.41 21.82
C THR A 60 -31.76 -0.34 21.05
N VAL A 61 -31.91 -0.04 19.76
CA VAL A 61 -32.67 -0.88 18.83
C VAL A 61 -32.13 -0.80 17.42
N HIS A 62 -32.04 -1.94 16.74
CA HIS A 62 -31.68 -1.96 15.33
C HIS A 62 -32.78 -1.29 14.48
N VAL A 63 -32.41 -0.49 13.47
CA VAL A 63 -33.37 0.26 12.64
C VAL A 63 -34.39 -0.63 11.93
N ARG A 64 -33.99 -1.83 11.48
CA ARG A 64 -34.94 -2.80 10.92
C ARG A 64 -35.89 -3.35 11.98
N ASP A 65 -35.43 -3.56 13.21
CA ASP A 65 -36.28 -4.07 14.29
C ASP A 65 -37.29 -3.02 14.75
N MET A 66 -36.88 -1.74 14.80
CA MET A 66 -37.81 -0.62 14.98
C MET A 66 -38.92 -0.62 13.92
N ALA A 67 -38.55 -0.77 12.64
CA ALA A 67 -39.52 -0.86 11.55
C ALA A 67 -40.43 -2.11 11.67
N ARG A 68 -39.88 -3.24 12.15
CA ARG A 68 -40.62 -4.48 12.40
C ARG A 68 -41.65 -4.30 13.52
N VAL A 69 -41.32 -3.60 14.61
CA VAL A 69 -42.28 -3.26 15.67
C VAL A 69 -43.41 -2.40 15.13
N VAL A 70 -43.09 -1.35 14.35
CA VAL A 70 -44.11 -0.49 13.72
C VAL A 70 -45.03 -1.31 12.82
N ARG A 71 -44.48 -2.19 11.99
CA ARG A 71 -45.27 -3.09 11.13
C ARG A 71 -46.18 -4.01 11.95
N GLN A 72 -45.68 -4.59 13.03
CA GLN A 72 -46.45 -5.50 13.87
C GLN A 72 -47.61 -4.76 14.56
N VAL A 73 -47.38 -3.54 15.06
CA VAL A 73 -48.43 -2.67 15.63
C VAL A 73 -49.52 -2.38 14.59
N ILE A 74 -49.14 -2.05 13.34
CA ILE A 74 -50.10 -1.80 12.27
C ILE A 74 -50.90 -3.06 11.92
N THR A 75 -50.21 -4.20 11.79
CA THR A 75 -50.85 -5.48 11.42
C THR A 75 -51.85 -5.93 12.48
N ASN A 76 -51.56 -5.67 13.76
CA ASN A 76 -52.40 -6.07 14.88
C ASN A 76 -53.32 -4.95 15.38
N ALA A 77 -53.38 -3.82 14.67
CA ALA A 77 -54.08 -2.61 15.11
C ALA A 77 -55.58 -2.84 15.37
N GLU A 78 -56.23 -3.75 14.64
CA GLU A 78 -57.64 -4.07 14.84
C GLU A 78 -57.91 -4.71 16.22
N GLY A 79 -57.03 -5.62 16.64
CA GLY A 79 -57.11 -6.33 17.92
C GLY A 79 -56.64 -5.51 19.13
N ILE A 80 -56.03 -4.35 18.91
CA ILE A 80 -55.59 -3.45 19.99
C ILE A 80 -56.72 -2.44 20.23
N ASN A 81 -57.28 -2.45 21.44
CA ASN A 81 -58.23 -1.43 21.90
C ASN A 81 -57.47 -0.30 22.62
N PRO A 82 -57.35 0.91 22.02
CA PRO A 82 -56.63 2.03 22.62
C PRO A 82 -57.29 2.61 23.87
N LEU A 83 -58.55 2.24 24.16
CA LEU A 83 -59.28 2.65 25.36
C LEU A 83 -59.04 1.72 26.55
N GLU A 84 -58.61 0.48 26.31
CA GLU A 84 -58.37 -0.54 27.34
C GLU A 84 -56.87 -0.73 27.63
N ALA A 85 -56.01 -0.51 26.63
CA ALA A 85 -54.57 -0.57 26.76
C ALA A 85 -53.94 0.78 26.39
N THR A 86 -52.91 1.20 27.13
CA THR A 86 -52.11 2.37 26.76
C THR A 86 -51.48 2.13 25.38
N PRO A 87 -51.75 2.97 24.36
CA PRO A 87 -51.31 2.75 22.99
C PRO A 87 -49.84 3.15 22.80
N TYR A 88 -48.98 2.78 23.74
CA TYR A 88 -47.56 3.14 23.81
C TYR A 88 -46.72 1.87 23.76
N PHE A 89 -45.91 1.75 22.71
CA PHE A 89 -45.09 0.58 22.44
C PHE A 89 -43.61 0.96 22.49
N LEU A 90 -42.83 0.14 23.19
CA LEU A 90 -41.39 0.28 23.33
C LEU A 90 -40.70 -0.68 22.36
N ALA A 91 -39.89 -0.13 21.47
CA ALA A 91 -39.04 -0.86 20.56
C ALA A 91 -37.59 -0.75 21.05
N VAL A 92 -37.17 -1.75 21.81
CA VAL A 92 -35.79 -1.89 22.32
C VAL A 92 -35.33 -3.32 22.13
N ASP A 93 -34.02 -3.52 22.04
CA ASP A 93 -33.43 -4.85 22.02
C ASP A 93 -33.65 -5.57 23.35
N GLN A 94 -33.57 -6.90 23.32
CA GLN A 94 -33.51 -7.67 24.56
C GLN A 94 -32.08 -7.64 25.10
N PRO A 95 -31.91 -7.52 26.43
CA PRO A 95 -30.59 -7.66 27.03
C PRO A 95 -30.03 -9.07 26.74
N PRO A 96 -28.70 -9.21 26.64
CA PRO A 96 -28.07 -10.50 26.37
C PRO A 96 -28.41 -11.51 27.47
N ALA A 97 -28.30 -12.81 27.15
CA ALA A 97 -28.55 -13.87 28.11
C ALA A 97 -27.78 -13.61 29.42
N ALA A 98 -28.50 -13.72 30.54
CA ALA A 98 -27.93 -13.59 31.86
C ALA A 98 -26.75 -14.56 32.03
N LYS A 99 -25.63 -14.06 32.57
CA LYS A 99 -24.58 -14.93 33.11
C LYS A 99 -25.12 -15.62 34.37
N GLU A 100 -24.66 -16.83 34.63
CA GLU A 100 -25.14 -17.65 35.74
C GLU A 100 -25.07 -16.87 37.08
N GLY A 101 -26.23 -16.63 37.70
CA GLY A 101 -26.35 -15.87 38.95
C GLY A 101 -26.44 -14.33 38.82
N GLN A 102 -26.53 -13.75 37.62
CA GLN A 102 -26.69 -12.30 37.40
C GLN A 102 -27.98 -11.98 36.62
N PRO A 103 -28.61 -10.81 36.86
CA PRO A 103 -29.74 -10.37 36.04
C PRO A 103 -29.27 -10.03 34.61
N SER A 104 -30.11 -10.35 33.62
CA SER A 104 -29.92 -9.90 32.24
C SER A 104 -30.14 -8.39 32.18
N MET A 105 -29.10 -7.64 31.81
CA MET A 105 -29.12 -6.18 31.80
C MET A 105 -28.66 -5.64 30.44
N PRO A 106 -29.17 -4.47 30.00
CA PRO A 106 -28.66 -3.79 28.82
C PRO A 106 -27.18 -3.45 28.96
N ALA A 107 -26.54 -3.21 27.81
CA ALA A 107 -25.16 -2.76 27.78
C ALA A 107 -25.00 -1.41 28.47
N ALA A 108 -23.91 -1.25 29.22
CA ALA A 108 -23.51 0.04 29.75
C ALA A 108 -22.89 0.91 28.64
N GLN A 109 -22.97 2.23 28.79
CA GLN A 109 -22.32 3.18 27.87
C GLN A 109 -20.85 2.83 27.60
N ALA A 110 -20.07 2.57 28.66
CA ALA A 110 -18.65 2.23 28.52
C ALA A 110 -18.43 0.93 27.73
N GLU A 111 -19.31 -0.06 27.90
CA GLU A 111 -19.25 -1.34 27.18
C GLU A 111 -19.55 -1.13 25.69
N ILE A 112 -20.55 -0.30 25.36
CA ILE A 112 -20.89 0.05 23.98
C ILE A 112 -19.70 0.73 23.30
N VAL A 113 -19.13 1.75 23.94
CA VAL A 113 -18.03 2.54 23.37
C VAL A 113 -16.78 1.69 23.18
N GLN A 114 -16.39 0.92 24.19
CA GLN A 114 -15.20 0.07 24.12
C GLN A 114 -15.37 -1.04 23.08
N ALA A 115 -16.53 -1.70 23.04
CA ALA A 115 -16.77 -2.78 22.09
C ALA A 115 -16.69 -2.30 20.63
N ILE A 116 -17.24 -1.11 20.31
CA ILE A 116 -17.14 -0.54 18.96
C ILE A 116 -15.67 -0.30 18.57
N VAL A 117 -14.86 0.22 19.50
CA VAL A 117 -13.42 0.43 19.28
C VAL A 117 -12.71 -0.89 19.02
N ASP A 118 -12.96 -1.89 19.85
CA ASP A 118 -12.30 -3.20 19.78
C ASP A 118 -12.72 -4.00 18.53
N GLU A 119 -13.96 -3.84 18.08
CA GLU A 119 -14.44 -4.52 16.87
C GLU A 119 -13.91 -3.85 15.60
N MET A 120 -13.93 -2.52 15.51
CA MET A 120 -13.58 -1.83 14.26
C MET A 120 -12.09 -1.51 14.13
N GLY A 121 -11.38 -1.44 15.25
CA GLY A 121 -10.05 -0.84 15.35
C GLY A 121 -9.09 -1.66 16.20
N GLU A 122 -7.90 -1.07 16.42
CA GLU A 122 -6.94 -1.63 17.37
C GLU A 122 -7.36 -1.23 18.78
N HIS A 123 -7.30 -2.18 19.71
CA HIS A 123 -7.67 -1.96 21.09
C HIS A 123 -6.89 -0.80 21.71
N TYR A 124 -7.61 0.11 22.36
CA TYR A 124 -7.04 1.08 23.28
C TYR A 124 -8.04 1.39 24.39
N ASP A 125 -7.53 1.76 25.57
CA ASP A 125 -8.37 2.13 26.69
C ASP A 125 -9.07 3.47 26.44
N VAL A 126 -10.40 3.44 26.28
CA VAL A 126 -11.15 4.67 26.01
C VAL A 126 -11.18 5.57 27.25
N PRO A 127 -10.74 6.83 27.15
CA PRO A 127 -10.69 7.74 28.29
C PRO A 127 -12.09 8.10 28.79
N ARG A 128 -12.20 8.27 30.12
CA ARG A 128 -13.42 8.74 30.79
C ARG A 128 -13.35 10.24 31.04
N VAL A 129 -14.41 10.95 30.66
CA VAL A 129 -14.49 12.41 30.77
C VAL A 129 -15.72 12.84 31.58
N PRO A 130 -15.61 13.83 32.48
CA PRO A 130 -16.78 14.35 33.19
C PRO A 130 -17.77 15.03 32.24
N LYS A 131 -19.08 14.85 32.49
CA LYS A 131 -20.14 15.50 31.71
C LYS A 131 -19.99 17.03 31.63
N ALA A 132 -19.53 17.66 32.72
CA ALA A 132 -19.29 19.10 32.76
C ALA A 132 -18.23 19.56 31.74
N SER A 133 -17.18 18.76 31.52
CA SER A 133 -16.10 19.06 30.58
C SER A 133 -16.55 19.01 29.11
N ILE A 134 -17.63 18.26 28.83
CA ILE A 134 -18.24 18.20 27.50
C ILE A 134 -19.24 19.36 27.32
N ALA A 135 -20.01 19.68 28.35
CA ALA A 135 -21.11 20.64 28.28
C ALA A 135 -20.66 22.08 27.95
N GLU A 136 -19.41 22.46 28.24
CA GLU A 136 -18.86 23.78 27.91
C GLU A 136 -18.81 24.06 26.39
N GLY A 137 -18.83 23.02 25.55
CA GLY A 137 -18.89 23.12 24.08
C GLY A 137 -20.25 22.81 23.45
N GLY A 138 -21.26 22.46 24.26
CA GLY A 138 -22.52 21.83 23.81
C GLY A 138 -22.36 20.32 23.61
N MET A 139 -23.34 19.53 24.07
CA MET A 139 -23.32 18.08 23.85
C MET A 139 -23.77 17.77 22.42
N SER A 140 -23.09 16.84 21.75
CA SER A 140 -23.60 16.26 20.51
C SER A 140 -24.78 15.33 20.78
N ASP A 141 -25.60 15.06 19.77
CA ASP A 141 -26.69 14.08 19.85
C ASP A 141 -26.20 12.74 20.42
N LEU A 142 -25.01 12.30 20.00
CA LEU A 142 -24.36 11.10 20.52
C LEU A 142 -24.11 11.18 22.02
N GLN A 143 -23.59 12.29 22.52
CA GLN A 143 -23.33 12.47 23.95
C GLN A 143 -24.61 12.54 24.77
N GLU A 144 -25.68 13.13 24.21
CA GLU A 144 -27.01 13.10 24.83
C GLU A 144 -27.56 11.67 24.93
N ALA A 145 -27.49 10.91 23.84
CA ALA A 145 -27.92 9.51 23.83
C ALA A 145 -27.08 8.62 24.76
N MET A 146 -25.76 8.83 24.80
CA MET A 146 -24.84 8.11 25.66
C MET A 146 -24.95 8.50 27.15
N ALA A 147 -25.61 9.62 27.47
CA ALA A 147 -25.88 10.03 28.85
C ALA A 147 -27.19 9.46 29.42
N LEU A 148 -27.97 8.71 28.63
CA LEU A 148 -29.19 8.05 29.09
C LEU A 148 -28.87 6.99 30.14
N ASP A 149 -29.65 6.94 31.23
CA ASP A 149 -29.62 5.85 32.21
C ASP A 149 -31.03 5.27 32.35
N LEU A 150 -31.40 4.46 31.35
CA LEU A 150 -32.73 3.91 31.21
C LEU A 150 -32.66 2.40 31.01
N TRP A 151 -33.43 1.67 31.81
CA TRP A 151 -33.69 0.26 31.59
C TRP A 151 -35.17 0.07 31.34
N ILE A 152 -35.49 -0.40 30.14
CA ILE A 152 -36.85 -0.65 29.66
C ILE A 152 -36.91 -1.99 28.94
N GLU A 153 -38.09 -2.61 28.96
CA GLU A 153 -38.36 -3.87 28.28
C GLU A 153 -39.10 -3.62 26.95
N PRO A 154 -38.85 -4.45 25.92
CA PRO A 154 -39.61 -4.39 24.68
C PRO A 154 -41.09 -4.66 24.95
N SER A 155 -41.99 -3.99 24.25
CA SER A 155 -43.41 -4.28 24.38
C SER A 155 -43.74 -5.71 23.95
N GLY A 156 -44.73 -6.32 24.60
CA GLY A 156 -45.09 -7.73 24.39
C GLY A 156 -45.38 -8.11 22.92
N ILE A 157 -45.82 -7.16 22.09
CA ILE A 157 -46.00 -7.36 20.65
C ILE A 157 -44.71 -7.75 19.92
N ALA A 158 -43.56 -7.28 20.40
CA ALA A 158 -42.24 -7.61 19.86
C ALA A 158 -41.69 -8.93 20.44
N LEU A 159 -42.31 -9.45 21.51
CA LEU A 159 -41.96 -10.71 22.16
C LEU A 159 -42.83 -11.88 21.70
N ALA A 160 -43.83 -11.63 20.84
CA ALA A 160 -44.70 -12.67 20.30
C ALA A 160 -43.91 -13.67 19.45
N GLU A 161 -44.29 -14.95 19.50
CA GLU A 161 -43.59 -16.03 18.76
C GLU A 161 -43.63 -15.83 17.24
N ASP A 162 -44.68 -15.20 16.73
CA ASP A 162 -44.90 -14.92 15.32
C ASP A 162 -44.33 -13.56 14.86
N PHE A 163 -43.64 -12.83 15.75
CA PHE A 163 -43.11 -11.49 15.49
C PHE A 163 -42.35 -11.44 14.17
N CYS A 164 -42.90 -10.77 13.16
CA CYS A 164 -42.29 -10.65 11.83
C CYS A 164 -41.75 -11.97 11.24
N SER A 165 -42.39 -13.10 11.54
CA SER A 165 -42.04 -14.44 11.04
C SER A 165 -42.16 -14.59 9.52
N SER A 166 -42.94 -13.72 8.88
CA SER A 166 -43.13 -13.69 7.41
C SER A 166 -42.06 -12.90 6.65
N LEU A 167 -41.06 -12.33 7.34
CA LEU A 167 -39.95 -11.58 6.72
C LEU A 167 -38.72 -12.46 6.49
N GLU A 168 -37.80 -11.95 5.68
CA GLU A 168 -36.47 -12.53 5.47
C GLU A 168 -35.38 -11.54 5.91
N PRO A 169 -34.52 -11.89 6.89
CA PRO A 169 -34.64 -13.05 7.79
C PRO A 169 -35.85 -12.90 8.73
N PRO A 170 -36.49 -14.01 9.15
CA PRO A 170 -37.68 -13.97 10.00
C PRO A 170 -37.33 -13.47 11.41
N GLY A 171 -38.30 -12.86 12.10
CA GLY A 171 -38.12 -12.54 13.52
C GLY A 171 -37.44 -11.21 13.79
N TRP A 172 -36.49 -11.22 14.73
CA TRP A 172 -35.62 -10.10 15.06
C TRP A 172 -34.36 -10.13 14.19
N VAL A 173 -33.80 -8.97 13.87
CA VAL A 173 -32.46 -8.86 13.28
C VAL A 173 -31.41 -8.92 14.38
N CYS A 174 -31.59 -8.15 15.46
CA CYS A 174 -30.64 -8.05 16.57
C CYS A 174 -31.30 -8.33 17.92
N LYS A 175 -31.93 -9.49 18.08
CA LYS A 175 -32.67 -9.85 19.31
C LYS A 175 -31.86 -9.59 20.60
N ASN A 176 -30.59 -10.00 20.60
CA ASN A 176 -29.68 -9.95 21.75
C ASN A 176 -28.92 -8.61 21.87
N GLY A 177 -29.34 -7.59 21.12
CA GLY A 177 -28.82 -6.24 21.16
C GLY A 177 -27.54 -5.99 20.35
N LEU A 178 -27.12 -4.73 20.38
CA LEU A 178 -25.97 -4.19 19.64
C LEU A 178 -24.69 -5.01 19.84
N LEU A 179 -24.30 -5.28 21.10
CA LEU A 179 -23.03 -5.96 21.39
C LEU A 179 -22.96 -7.39 20.85
N ALA A 180 -24.08 -8.12 20.87
CA ALA A 180 -24.12 -9.49 20.36
C ALA A 180 -24.06 -9.58 18.84
N ASN A 181 -24.34 -8.48 18.14
CA ASN A 181 -24.42 -8.42 16.68
C ASN A 181 -23.40 -7.44 16.09
N LEU A 182 -22.40 -7.04 16.89
CA LEU A 182 -21.53 -5.91 16.56
C LEU A 182 -20.74 -6.13 15.26
N ARG A 183 -20.32 -7.38 15.00
CA ARG A 183 -19.66 -7.77 13.75
C ARG A 183 -20.53 -7.48 12.52
N THR A 184 -21.77 -7.97 12.54
CA THR A 184 -22.73 -7.73 11.45
C THR A 184 -23.00 -6.24 11.26
N ILE A 185 -23.09 -5.49 12.35
CA ILE A 185 -23.34 -4.04 12.30
C ILE A 185 -22.12 -3.28 11.75
N ALA A 186 -20.91 -3.74 12.06
CA ALA A 186 -19.67 -3.25 11.48
C ALA A 186 -19.58 -3.56 9.96
N ASP A 187 -20.07 -4.72 9.53
CA ASP A 187 -20.20 -5.04 8.10
C ASP A 187 -21.23 -4.12 7.42
N GLU A 188 -22.38 -3.89 8.05
CA GLU A 188 -23.40 -2.95 7.58
C GLU A 188 -22.87 -1.51 7.49
N PHE A 189 -22.08 -1.06 8.48
CA PHE A 189 -21.35 0.20 8.47
C PHE A 189 -20.48 0.31 7.22
N CYS A 190 -19.61 -0.68 7.01
CA CYS A 190 -18.69 -0.69 5.89
C CYS A 190 -19.42 -0.71 4.55
N ALA A 191 -20.47 -1.53 4.42
CA ALA A 191 -21.31 -1.59 3.23
C ALA A 191 -22.03 -0.27 2.96
N GLY A 192 -22.67 0.32 3.98
CA GLY A 192 -23.40 1.59 3.88
C GLY A 192 -22.52 2.76 3.48
N LYS A 193 -21.28 2.80 4.00
CA LYS A 193 -20.28 3.82 3.65
C LYS A 193 -19.43 3.48 2.41
N LYS A 194 -19.66 2.32 1.78
CA LYS A 194 -18.89 1.79 0.63
C LYS A 194 -17.38 1.67 0.91
N LEU A 195 -17.03 1.35 2.14
CA LEU A 195 -15.66 1.08 2.57
C LEU A 195 -15.25 -0.29 2.04
N ARG A 196 -13.97 -0.44 1.69
CA ARG A 196 -13.43 -1.69 1.12
C ARG A 196 -12.19 -2.12 1.88
N SER A 197 -12.12 -3.41 2.21
CA SER A 197 -10.92 -4.03 2.74
C SER A 197 -9.84 -4.11 1.66
N MET A 198 -8.73 -3.39 1.84
CA MET A 198 -7.62 -3.33 0.89
C MET A 198 -6.56 -4.38 1.25
N ARG A 199 -6.72 -5.61 0.74
CA ARG A 199 -5.79 -6.72 1.00
C ARG A 199 -4.77 -6.84 -0.13
N ILE A 200 -3.54 -6.39 0.13
CA ILE A 200 -2.47 -6.27 -0.86
C ILE A 200 -1.27 -7.09 -0.41
N LEU A 201 -0.67 -7.84 -1.33
CA LEU A 201 0.60 -8.53 -1.12
C LEU A 201 1.67 -7.95 -2.03
N ILE A 202 2.83 -7.64 -1.47
CA ILE A 202 4.01 -7.19 -2.20
C ILE A 202 5.16 -8.15 -1.91
N ALA A 203 5.78 -8.67 -2.96
CA ALA A 203 6.88 -9.63 -2.87
C ALA A 203 7.99 -9.32 -3.88
N GLY A 204 9.10 -10.06 -3.78
CA GLY A 204 10.16 -10.07 -4.78
C GLY A 204 11.55 -10.32 -4.20
N PRO A 205 12.60 -10.17 -5.01
CA PRO A 205 13.96 -10.49 -4.60
C PRO A 205 14.44 -9.60 -3.44
N PRO A 206 15.49 -10.01 -2.71
CA PRO A 206 16.08 -9.19 -1.66
C PRO A 206 16.59 -7.86 -2.22
N ASN A 207 16.41 -6.77 -1.47
CA ASN A 207 16.75 -5.39 -1.86
C ASN A 207 16.25 -4.91 -3.24
N SER A 208 15.10 -5.39 -3.67
CA SER A 208 14.39 -4.85 -4.85
C SER A 208 13.69 -3.50 -4.58
N GLY A 209 13.59 -3.06 -3.32
CA GLY A 209 12.79 -1.89 -2.92
C GLY A 209 11.35 -2.24 -2.51
N LYS A 210 11.00 -3.53 -2.46
CA LYS A 210 9.65 -4.01 -2.08
C LYS A 210 9.16 -3.53 -0.72
N THR A 211 10.05 -3.43 0.28
CA THR A 211 9.69 -3.00 1.63
C THR A 211 9.34 -1.52 1.69
N ASN A 212 10.13 -0.66 1.03
CA ASN A 212 9.78 0.76 0.87
C ASN A 212 8.45 0.93 0.12
N LEU A 213 8.25 0.16 -0.94
CA LEU A 213 7.00 0.16 -1.70
C LEU A 213 5.81 -0.27 -0.82
N ALA A 214 5.96 -1.34 -0.04
CA ALA A 214 4.93 -1.83 0.86
C ALA A 214 4.56 -0.81 1.93
N GLN A 215 5.56 -0.17 2.54
CA GLN A 215 5.33 0.92 3.48
C GLN A 215 4.61 2.11 2.83
N ALA A 216 5.07 2.58 1.66
CA ALA A 216 4.44 3.69 0.96
C ALA A 216 2.98 3.40 0.56
N VAL A 217 2.70 2.18 0.12
CA VAL A 217 1.33 1.71 -0.17
C VAL A 217 0.48 1.67 1.09
N ALA A 218 1.01 1.12 2.19
CA ALA A 218 0.28 1.05 3.47
C ALA A 218 -0.08 2.45 4.00
N GLU A 219 0.88 3.38 3.95
CA GLU A 219 0.68 4.77 4.36
C GLU A 219 -0.37 5.48 3.48
N HIS A 220 -0.27 5.33 2.16
CA HIS A 220 -1.20 5.98 1.23
C HIS A 220 -2.64 5.50 1.40
N PHE A 221 -2.84 4.18 1.51
CA PHE A 221 -4.18 3.60 1.67
C PHE A 221 -4.64 3.55 3.13
N LYS A 222 -3.81 4.03 4.07
CA LYS A 222 -4.07 4.02 5.51
C LYS A 222 -4.48 2.63 5.99
N VAL A 223 -3.68 1.63 5.68
CA VAL A 223 -3.89 0.25 6.12
C VAL A 223 -2.67 -0.27 6.88
N PRO A 224 -2.83 -1.27 7.77
CA PRO A 224 -1.71 -1.88 8.45
C PRO A 224 -0.64 -2.41 7.48
N HIS A 225 0.63 -2.13 7.79
CA HIS A 225 1.79 -2.74 7.14
C HIS A 225 2.25 -3.94 7.95
N LEU A 226 2.18 -5.13 7.35
CA LEU A 226 2.67 -6.37 7.91
C LEU A 226 3.90 -6.80 7.10
N SER A 227 4.94 -7.29 7.76
CA SER A 227 6.16 -7.74 7.09
C SER A 227 6.57 -9.11 7.61
N LEU A 228 6.88 -10.01 6.70
CA LEU A 228 7.58 -11.23 7.02
C LEU A 228 9.08 -10.95 7.21
N PRO A 229 9.76 -11.67 8.13
CA PRO A 229 11.21 -11.60 8.24
C PRO A 229 11.88 -12.20 6.98
N GLU A 230 13.18 -11.91 6.80
CA GLU A 230 13.94 -12.47 5.66
C GLU A 230 14.03 -13.99 5.70
N GLU A 231 14.18 -14.57 6.90
CA GLU A 231 14.14 -16.00 7.14
C GLU A 231 12.79 -16.35 7.77
N VAL A 232 11.87 -16.85 6.95
CA VAL A 232 10.49 -17.13 7.36
C VAL A 232 10.42 -18.49 8.06
N THR A 233 9.95 -18.48 9.31
CA THR A 233 9.65 -19.71 10.06
C THR A 233 8.16 -20.03 10.04
N SER A 234 7.80 -21.26 10.41
CA SER A 234 6.39 -21.65 10.55
C SER A 234 5.64 -20.77 11.57
N ALA A 235 6.31 -20.37 12.66
CA ALA A 235 5.74 -19.51 13.71
C ALA A 235 5.48 -18.09 13.21
N ASP A 236 6.32 -17.55 12.32
CA ASP A 236 6.11 -16.24 11.71
C ASP A 236 4.86 -16.24 10.81
N LEU A 237 4.64 -17.35 10.09
CA LEU A 237 3.45 -17.55 9.29
C LEU A 237 2.19 -17.63 10.18
N ASP A 238 2.22 -18.37 11.28
CA ASP A 238 1.09 -18.49 12.21
C ASP A 238 0.75 -17.14 12.88
N LYS A 239 1.78 -16.37 13.24
CA LYS A 239 1.62 -14.99 13.72
C LYS A 239 0.96 -14.11 12.67
N THR A 240 1.42 -14.20 11.42
CA THR A 240 0.88 -13.41 10.31
C THR A 240 -0.58 -13.79 10.02
N ILE A 241 -0.93 -15.08 10.06
CA ILE A 241 -2.32 -15.57 9.93
C ILE A 241 -3.22 -14.96 11.00
N THR A 242 -2.73 -14.89 12.24
CA THR A 242 -3.45 -14.25 13.35
C THR A 242 -3.64 -12.75 13.08
N GLN A 243 -2.60 -12.06 12.57
CA GLN A 243 -2.67 -10.63 12.28
C GLN A 243 -3.64 -10.31 11.13
N ILE A 244 -3.57 -11.03 10.01
CA ILE A 244 -4.47 -10.79 8.86
C ILE A 244 -5.93 -11.14 9.18
N SER A 245 -6.16 -12.01 10.17
CA SER A 245 -7.50 -12.37 10.65
C SER A 245 -8.05 -11.43 11.73
N SER A 246 -7.24 -10.45 12.20
CA SER A 246 -7.71 -9.44 13.16
C SER A 246 -8.83 -8.58 12.57
N SER A 247 -9.69 -8.01 13.43
CA SER A 247 -10.79 -7.18 12.96
C SER A 247 -10.33 -5.94 12.18
N VAL A 248 -9.22 -5.33 12.58
CA VAL A 248 -8.57 -4.25 11.83
C VAL A 248 -8.27 -4.67 10.39
N CYS A 249 -7.63 -5.82 10.21
CA CYS A 249 -7.27 -6.34 8.89
C CYS A 249 -8.50 -6.81 8.10
N HIS A 250 -9.55 -7.28 8.77
CA HIS A 250 -10.80 -7.63 8.11
C HIS A 250 -11.46 -6.38 7.49
N PHE A 251 -11.65 -5.31 8.25
CA PHE A 251 -12.40 -4.12 7.81
C PHE A 251 -11.59 -3.15 6.95
N ARG A 252 -10.30 -2.93 7.28
CA ARG A 252 -9.44 -2.00 6.52
C ARG A 252 -8.62 -2.70 5.44
N GLY A 253 -8.32 -3.98 5.63
CA GLY A 253 -7.33 -4.70 4.84
C GLY A 253 -5.94 -4.59 5.44
N TYR A 254 -4.93 -4.90 4.64
CA TYR A 254 -3.53 -4.90 5.03
C TYR A 254 -2.64 -4.83 3.79
N VAL A 255 -1.40 -4.37 3.97
CA VAL A 255 -0.32 -4.58 3.02
C VAL A 255 0.66 -5.56 3.64
N LEU A 256 0.83 -6.73 3.03
CA LEU A 256 1.80 -7.73 3.44
C LEU A 256 3.05 -7.61 2.56
N ASP A 257 4.16 -7.14 3.13
CA ASP A 257 5.50 -7.39 2.58
C ASP A 257 5.83 -8.86 2.84
N ALA A 258 5.61 -9.67 1.81
CA ALA A 258 5.78 -11.10 1.85
C ALA A 258 7.23 -11.52 1.58
N GLY A 259 8.18 -10.59 1.47
CA GLY A 259 9.57 -10.97 1.29
C GLY A 259 9.80 -11.73 -0.01
N GLY A 260 10.56 -12.82 0.09
CA GLY A 260 10.87 -13.75 -1.00
C GLY A 260 10.16 -15.10 -0.89
N ILE A 261 9.01 -15.18 -0.22
CA ILE A 261 8.28 -16.45 -0.04
C ILE A 261 7.92 -17.12 -1.37
N GLY A 262 7.71 -18.44 -1.35
CA GLY A 262 7.26 -19.22 -2.48
C GLY A 262 5.83 -19.71 -2.34
N PHE A 263 5.49 -20.73 -3.14
CA PHE A 263 4.16 -21.33 -3.17
C PHE A 263 3.77 -21.96 -1.82
N ALA A 264 4.68 -22.69 -1.17
CA ALA A 264 4.38 -23.43 0.06
C ALA A 264 3.99 -22.51 1.23
N GLU A 265 4.71 -21.39 1.41
CA GLU A 265 4.36 -20.43 2.44
C GLU A 265 3.03 -19.72 2.12
N ALA A 266 2.77 -19.40 0.86
CA ALA A 266 1.51 -18.81 0.43
C ALA A 266 0.31 -19.75 0.66
N GLU A 267 0.48 -21.06 0.43
CA GLU A 267 -0.53 -22.05 0.79
C GLU A 267 -0.83 -22.04 2.28
N LYS A 268 0.20 -21.98 3.13
CA LYS A 268 0.01 -21.94 4.59
C LYS A 268 -0.71 -20.65 5.02
N LEU A 269 -0.39 -19.51 4.41
CA LEU A 269 -0.98 -18.21 4.77
C LEU A 269 -2.45 -18.07 4.38
N PHE A 270 -2.82 -18.59 3.20
CA PHE A 270 -4.09 -18.24 2.55
C PHE A 270 -5.01 -19.42 2.27
N ARG A 271 -4.62 -20.65 2.63
CA ARG A 271 -5.50 -21.82 2.55
C ARG A 271 -5.73 -22.41 3.92
N TYR A 272 -6.87 -23.05 4.07
CA TYR A 272 -7.24 -23.79 5.27
C TYR A 272 -7.82 -25.14 4.89
N ASP A 273 -7.65 -26.10 5.78
CA ASP A 273 -8.15 -27.46 5.62
C ASP A 273 -9.56 -27.52 6.23
N ILE A 274 -10.53 -28.03 5.46
CA ILE A 274 -11.91 -28.25 5.91
C ILE A 274 -12.26 -29.72 5.75
N GLU A 275 -12.88 -30.29 6.77
CA GLU A 275 -13.43 -31.66 6.71
C GLU A 275 -14.76 -31.63 5.96
N VAL A 276 -14.82 -32.37 4.86
CA VAL A 276 -16.02 -32.46 4.02
C VAL A 276 -16.61 -33.86 4.17
N PRO A 277 -17.94 -33.99 4.30
CA PRO A 277 -18.60 -35.30 4.31
C PRO A 277 -18.26 -36.06 3.01
N LYS A 278 -17.93 -37.34 3.14
CA LYS A 278 -17.79 -38.22 1.97
C LYS A 278 -19.13 -38.36 1.27
N SER A 279 -19.11 -38.43 -0.05
CA SER A 279 -20.32 -38.67 -0.85
C SER A 279 -20.94 -40.04 -0.54
N GLU A 280 -22.23 -40.24 -0.81
CA GLU A 280 -22.93 -41.53 -0.57
C GLU A 280 -22.22 -42.70 -1.28
N GLU A 281 -21.71 -42.48 -2.49
CA GLU A 281 -20.92 -43.46 -3.26
C GLU A 281 -19.60 -43.85 -2.56
N GLU A 282 -18.89 -42.88 -1.96
CA GLU A 282 -17.64 -43.11 -1.21
C GLU A 282 -17.89 -43.77 0.17
N GLN A 283 -19.12 -43.71 0.68
CA GLN A 283 -19.53 -44.36 1.93
C GLN A 283 -19.92 -45.84 1.71
N GLU A 284 -20.49 -46.18 0.56
CA GLU A 284 -20.86 -47.55 0.18
C GLU A 284 -19.65 -48.47 -0.09
N GLU A 285 -18.49 -47.91 -0.41
CA GLU A 285 -17.25 -48.68 -0.65
C GLU A 285 -16.56 -49.19 0.64
N VAL A 286 -17.04 -48.78 1.83
CA VAL A 286 -16.44 -49.21 3.10
C VAL A 286 -17.02 -50.58 3.51
N PRO A 287 -16.19 -51.65 3.65
CA PRO A 287 -16.68 -52.98 4.01
C PRO A 287 -17.42 -52.97 5.36
N GLU A 288 -18.55 -53.67 5.42
CA GLU A 288 -19.36 -53.85 6.64
C GLU A 288 -18.49 -54.43 7.76
N GLY A 289 -18.17 -53.61 8.78
CA GLY A 289 -17.35 -53.99 9.93
C GLY A 289 -15.92 -53.41 9.98
N ALA A 290 -15.52 -52.55 9.03
CA ALA A 290 -14.27 -51.81 9.10
C ALA A 290 -14.39 -50.52 9.97
N ASP A 291 -13.29 -50.09 10.59
CA ASP A 291 -13.21 -48.82 11.32
C ASP A 291 -13.64 -47.64 10.43
N PRO A 292 -14.27 -46.59 11.00
CA PRO A 292 -14.71 -45.43 10.22
C PRO A 292 -13.53 -44.82 9.46
N ALA A 293 -13.65 -44.79 8.13
CA ALA A 293 -12.59 -44.28 7.26
C ALA A 293 -12.35 -42.78 7.55
N PRO A 294 -11.08 -42.32 7.61
CA PRO A 294 -10.74 -40.94 8.00
C PRO A 294 -11.46 -39.89 7.14
N PRO A 295 -11.81 -38.73 7.70
CA PRO A 295 -12.57 -37.68 7.00
C PRO A 295 -11.83 -37.20 5.76
N LYS A 296 -12.59 -36.81 4.73
CA LYS A 296 -12.03 -36.23 3.50
C LYS A 296 -11.66 -34.78 3.79
N ILE A 297 -10.37 -34.50 3.83
CA ILE A 297 -9.85 -33.15 4.04
C ILE A 297 -9.72 -32.47 2.67
N GLU A 298 -10.47 -31.39 2.48
CA GLU A 298 -10.35 -30.52 1.32
C GLU A 298 -9.62 -29.24 1.72
N ARG A 299 -8.61 -28.84 0.94
CA ARG A 299 -7.89 -27.59 1.20
C ARG A 299 -8.50 -26.46 0.37
N ARG A 300 -9.10 -25.46 1.02
CA ARG A 300 -9.78 -24.33 0.37
C ARG A 300 -9.03 -23.02 0.54
N LEU A 301 -9.25 -22.10 -0.39
CA LEU A 301 -8.75 -20.73 -0.28
C LEU A 301 -9.57 -19.96 0.76
N ASN A 302 -8.91 -19.23 1.64
CA ASN A 302 -9.56 -18.29 2.54
C ASN A 302 -9.82 -16.97 1.80
N GLU A 303 -11.02 -16.80 1.23
CA GLU A 303 -11.39 -15.58 0.49
C GLU A 303 -11.49 -14.33 1.38
N GLU A 304 -11.60 -14.48 2.69
CA GLU A 304 -11.65 -13.35 3.64
C GLU A 304 -10.25 -12.79 3.96
N THR A 305 -9.23 -13.64 3.96
CA THR A 305 -7.86 -13.21 4.25
C THR A 305 -6.99 -13.14 3.00
N CYS A 306 -7.29 -13.85 1.91
CA CYS A 306 -6.46 -13.88 0.71
C CYS A 306 -6.33 -12.48 0.05
N PRO A 307 -5.11 -12.04 -0.32
CA PRO A 307 -4.88 -10.78 -1.02
C PRO A 307 -5.71 -10.69 -2.31
N ALA A 308 -6.39 -9.57 -2.49
CA ALA A 308 -7.10 -9.28 -3.74
C ALA A 308 -6.16 -8.75 -4.82
N MET A 309 -5.03 -8.16 -4.41
CA MET A 309 -4.05 -7.52 -5.27
C MET A 309 -2.66 -8.02 -4.92
N VAL A 310 -1.92 -8.50 -5.92
CA VAL A 310 -0.57 -9.05 -5.74
C VAL A 310 0.40 -8.30 -6.65
N ILE A 311 1.51 -7.88 -6.07
CA ILE A 311 2.58 -7.14 -6.76
C ILE A 311 3.90 -7.86 -6.51
N ILE A 312 4.58 -8.28 -7.58
CA ILE A 312 5.90 -8.91 -7.51
C ILE A 312 6.91 -7.99 -8.18
N THR A 313 7.84 -7.47 -7.40
CA THR A 313 8.96 -6.67 -7.92
C THR A 313 9.94 -7.55 -8.69
N GLN A 314 10.42 -7.06 -9.84
CA GLN A 314 11.37 -7.76 -10.70
C GLN A 314 12.66 -6.96 -10.81
N ALA A 315 13.76 -7.56 -10.35
CA ALA A 315 15.06 -6.92 -10.26
C ALA A 315 16.19 -7.88 -10.65
N PRO A 316 17.13 -7.46 -11.50
CA PRO A 316 18.37 -8.20 -11.73
C PRO A 316 19.19 -8.31 -10.44
N ALA A 317 19.78 -9.48 -10.19
CA ALA A 317 20.57 -9.75 -9.00
C ALA A 317 21.73 -8.76 -8.80
N ALA A 318 22.31 -8.23 -9.89
CA ALA A 318 23.38 -7.24 -9.82
C ALA A 318 22.92 -5.92 -9.16
N ILE A 319 21.69 -5.46 -9.46
CA ILE A 319 21.13 -4.24 -8.86
C ILE A 319 20.84 -4.47 -7.38
N CYS A 320 20.21 -5.60 -7.05
CA CYS A 320 19.95 -6.01 -5.67
C CYS A 320 21.25 -6.09 -4.85
N LYS A 321 22.31 -6.68 -5.42
CA LYS A 321 23.63 -6.82 -4.77
C LYS A 321 24.27 -5.46 -4.51
N ALA A 322 24.25 -4.54 -5.48
CA ALA A 322 24.80 -3.19 -5.32
C ALA A 322 24.05 -2.39 -4.22
N ARG A 323 22.71 -2.50 -4.19
CA ARG A 323 21.88 -1.89 -3.14
C ARG A 323 22.18 -2.50 -1.76
N TRP A 324 22.38 -3.81 -1.68
CA TRP A 324 22.74 -4.52 -0.44
C TRP A 324 24.13 -4.17 0.10
N GLN A 325 25.12 -4.02 -0.77
CA GLN A 325 26.44 -3.56 -0.35
C GLN A 325 26.40 -2.15 0.24
N SER A 326 25.53 -1.29 -0.31
CA SER A 326 25.36 0.09 0.15
C SER A 326 24.70 0.19 1.54
N SER A 327 23.98 -0.84 1.98
CA SER A 327 23.39 -0.89 3.33
C SER A 327 24.35 -1.38 4.43
N GLY A 328 25.58 -1.77 4.06
CA GLY A 328 26.60 -2.23 5.01
C GLY A 328 26.41 -3.67 5.51
N ALA A 329 25.49 -4.43 4.92
CA ALA A 329 25.20 -5.81 5.30
C ALA A 329 26.16 -6.84 4.67
N SER A 330 26.24 -8.04 5.25
CA SER A 330 27.11 -9.12 4.77
C SER A 330 26.70 -9.59 3.37
N LEU A 331 27.70 -9.78 2.51
CA LEU A 331 27.53 -10.34 1.17
C LEU A 331 27.09 -11.81 1.20
N GLU A 332 27.54 -12.58 2.18
CA GLU A 332 27.14 -13.97 2.35
C GLU A 332 25.64 -14.08 2.68
N ALA A 333 25.12 -13.16 3.49
CA ALA A 333 23.70 -13.09 3.83
C ALA A 333 22.84 -12.77 2.60
N PHE A 334 23.30 -11.84 1.75
CA PHE A 334 22.64 -11.54 0.48
C PHE A 334 22.60 -12.77 -0.43
N GLU A 335 23.72 -13.47 -0.57
CA GLU A 335 23.80 -14.64 -1.45
C GLU A 335 22.89 -15.77 -0.95
N LYS A 336 22.84 -16.01 0.36
CA LYS A 336 21.90 -16.95 0.98
C LYS A 336 20.44 -16.57 0.68
N SER A 337 20.06 -15.31 0.92
CA SER A 337 18.69 -14.81 0.69
C SER A 337 18.29 -14.87 -0.79
N MET A 338 19.19 -14.48 -1.69
CA MET A 338 18.96 -14.52 -3.13
C MET A 338 18.84 -15.97 -3.63
N GLN A 339 19.65 -16.90 -3.13
CA GLN A 339 19.53 -18.31 -3.49
C GLN A 339 18.20 -18.90 -3.02
N ALA A 340 17.74 -18.57 -1.81
CA ALA A 340 16.42 -18.99 -1.32
C ALA A 340 15.27 -18.43 -2.20
N TYR A 341 15.37 -17.17 -2.62
CA TYR A 341 14.40 -16.60 -3.56
C TYR A 341 14.40 -17.34 -4.92
N ILE A 342 15.59 -17.64 -5.46
CA ILE A 342 15.73 -18.37 -6.73
C ILE A 342 15.17 -19.79 -6.60
N SER A 343 15.46 -20.50 -5.52
CA SER A 343 14.95 -21.87 -5.30
C SER A 343 13.43 -21.90 -5.24
N ASN A 344 12.84 -20.90 -4.60
CA ASN A 344 11.40 -20.87 -4.33
C ASN A 344 10.56 -20.31 -5.49
N ASN A 345 11.15 -19.47 -6.35
CA ASN A 345 10.38 -18.71 -7.35
C ASN A 345 10.90 -18.79 -8.79
N LEU A 346 12.17 -19.12 -9.02
CA LEU A 346 12.79 -19.05 -10.35
C LEU A 346 13.33 -20.40 -10.86
N THR A 347 13.26 -21.45 -10.03
CA THR A 347 13.78 -22.77 -10.38
C THR A 347 12.77 -23.53 -11.26
N GLN A 348 13.27 -24.17 -12.31
CA GLN A 348 12.44 -24.97 -13.20
C GLN A 348 11.79 -26.14 -12.44
N ASN A 349 10.50 -26.38 -12.71
CA ASN A 349 9.66 -27.41 -12.06
C ASN A 349 9.29 -27.15 -10.59
N VAL A 350 9.51 -25.93 -10.09
CA VAL A 350 8.98 -25.50 -8.78
C VAL A 350 7.85 -24.51 -9.04
N HIS A 351 6.69 -24.74 -8.41
CA HIS A 351 5.61 -23.76 -8.44
C HIS A 351 6.04 -22.52 -7.64
N SER A 352 5.96 -21.36 -8.28
CA SER A 352 6.33 -20.07 -7.74
C SER A 352 5.19 -19.43 -6.94
N LEU A 353 5.49 -18.35 -6.23
CA LEU A 353 4.45 -17.50 -5.63
C LEU A 353 3.46 -16.98 -6.66
N GLN A 354 3.92 -16.69 -7.88
CA GLN A 354 3.06 -16.24 -8.96
C GLN A 354 2.06 -17.34 -9.36
N ASP A 355 2.52 -18.58 -9.48
CA ASP A 355 1.68 -19.74 -9.85
C ASP A 355 0.59 -19.99 -8.80
N PHE A 356 0.91 -19.82 -7.50
CA PHE A 356 -0.11 -19.89 -6.44
C PHE A 356 -1.25 -18.91 -6.70
N PHE A 357 -0.92 -17.63 -6.95
CA PHE A 357 -1.95 -16.63 -7.10
C PHE A 357 -2.72 -16.74 -8.42
N GLN A 358 -2.08 -17.17 -9.50
CA GLN A 358 -2.72 -17.33 -10.80
C GLN A 358 -3.56 -18.61 -10.88
N ASP A 359 -3.00 -19.76 -10.48
CA ASP A 359 -3.62 -21.07 -10.71
C ASP A 359 -4.52 -21.51 -9.55
N VAL A 360 -4.16 -21.17 -8.31
CA VAL A 360 -4.92 -21.58 -7.11
C VAL A 360 -5.89 -20.49 -6.66
N ALA A 361 -5.38 -19.26 -6.49
CA ALA A 361 -6.20 -18.16 -5.95
C ALA A 361 -7.00 -17.39 -7.01
N ASN A 362 -6.71 -17.61 -8.30
CA ASN A 362 -7.31 -16.92 -9.44
C ASN A 362 -7.30 -15.38 -9.27
N LYS A 363 -6.16 -14.83 -8.84
CA LYS A 363 -5.92 -13.40 -8.65
C LYS A 363 -4.92 -12.87 -9.67
N GLY A 364 -5.10 -11.62 -10.09
CA GLY A 364 -4.14 -10.94 -10.96
C GLY A 364 -2.84 -10.62 -10.22
N VAL A 365 -1.71 -10.79 -10.92
CA VAL A 365 -0.37 -10.46 -10.42
C VAL A 365 0.24 -9.35 -11.27
N LEU A 366 0.66 -8.25 -10.62
CA LEU A 366 1.46 -7.20 -11.26
C LEU A 366 2.95 -7.53 -11.12
N ASN A 367 3.59 -7.87 -12.23
CA ASN A 367 5.04 -7.96 -12.32
C ASN A 367 5.62 -6.55 -12.55
N LEU A 368 6.26 -5.99 -11.52
CA LEU A 368 6.76 -4.62 -11.50
C LEU A 368 8.28 -4.57 -11.74
N PRO A 369 8.75 -4.26 -12.97
CA PRO A 369 10.18 -4.09 -13.23
C PRO A 369 10.71 -2.83 -12.53
N ILE A 370 11.79 -2.97 -11.77
CA ILE A 370 12.38 -1.86 -11.00
C ILE A 370 13.49 -1.12 -11.75
N THR A 371 13.97 -1.67 -12.87
CA THR A 371 15.13 -1.12 -13.58
C THR A 371 14.76 0.25 -14.16
N GLY A 372 15.51 1.29 -13.78
CA GLY A 372 15.28 2.66 -14.24
C GLY A 372 14.09 3.36 -13.57
N LYS A 373 13.50 2.78 -12.52
CA LYS A 373 12.44 3.40 -11.72
C LYS A 373 12.98 3.79 -10.34
N ASP A 374 12.60 4.98 -9.87
CA ASP A 374 12.78 5.36 -8.48
C ASP A 374 11.62 4.85 -7.60
N ASP A 375 11.70 5.10 -6.29
CA ASP A 375 10.69 4.65 -5.33
C ASP A 375 9.31 5.27 -5.62
N GLU A 376 9.25 6.49 -6.16
CA GLU A 376 8.00 7.15 -6.52
C GLU A 376 7.38 6.53 -7.78
N ASP A 377 8.18 6.23 -8.80
CA ASP A 377 7.72 5.57 -10.03
C ASP A 377 7.18 4.16 -9.73
N MET A 378 7.84 3.45 -8.81
CA MET A 378 7.39 2.14 -8.31
C MET A 378 6.05 2.28 -7.60
N PHE A 379 5.92 3.25 -6.71
CA PHE A 379 4.68 3.54 -5.98
C PHE A 379 3.53 3.91 -6.92
N GLU A 380 3.76 4.80 -7.89
CA GLU A 380 2.74 5.20 -8.87
C GLU A 380 2.27 4.00 -9.71
N SER A 381 3.19 3.13 -10.13
CA SER A 381 2.86 1.90 -10.85
C SER A 381 1.98 0.98 -10.01
N ALA A 382 2.31 0.81 -8.73
CA ALA A 382 1.52 0.02 -7.78
C ALA A 382 0.14 0.64 -7.53
N ARG A 383 0.06 1.96 -7.33
CA ARG A 383 -1.18 2.69 -7.10
C ARG A 383 -2.14 2.57 -8.28
N ILE A 384 -1.65 2.76 -9.51
CA ILE A 384 -2.47 2.59 -10.74
C ILE A 384 -3.07 1.18 -10.79
N TYR A 385 -2.29 0.16 -10.44
CA TYR A 385 -2.76 -1.21 -10.41
C TYR A 385 -3.81 -1.46 -9.32
N ILE A 386 -3.59 -0.93 -8.13
CA ILE A 386 -4.51 -1.04 -6.98
C ILE A 386 -5.84 -0.31 -7.26
N GLU A 387 -5.78 0.87 -7.88
CA GLU A 387 -6.94 1.71 -8.19
C GLU A 387 -7.62 1.38 -9.53
N ARG A 388 -7.20 0.32 -10.24
CA ARG A 388 -7.73 -0.04 -11.58
C ARG A 388 -9.24 -0.23 -11.63
N ASN A 389 -9.84 -0.66 -10.52
CA ASN A 389 -11.29 -0.87 -10.37
C ASN A 389 -11.95 0.27 -9.57
N GLY A 390 -11.41 1.48 -9.69
CA GLY A 390 -11.83 2.68 -8.98
C GLY A 390 -11.13 2.86 -7.64
N ARG A 391 -10.93 4.13 -7.25
CA ARG A 391 -10.37 4.52 -5.96
C ARG A 391 -11.31 4.14 -4.80
N PRO A 392 -10.82 3.54 -3.70
CA PRO A 392 -11.67 3.20 -2.56
C PRO A 392 -12.14 4.45 -1.80
N PHE A 393 -13.36 4.41 -1.25
CA PHE A 393 -13.96 5.48 -0.44
C PHE A 393 -13.46 5.52 1.02
N ASN A 394 -12.27 4.97 1.26
CA ASN A 394 -11.66 4.65 2.54
C ASN A 394 -11.17 5.88 3.35
N TYR A 395 -11.94 6.98 3.34
CA TYR A 395 -11.56 8.27 3.94
C TYR A 395 -10.15 8.74 3.55
N LEU A 396 -9.77 8.42 2.30
CA LEU A 396 -8.52 8.86 1.70
C LEU A 396 -8.61 10.33 1.34
N THR A 397 -7.45 10.96 1.18
CA THR A 397 -7.34 12.30 0.60
C THR A 397 -8.13 12.33 -0.73
N PRO A 398 -8.86 13.40 -1.05
CA PRO A 398 -9.61 13.47 -2.30
C PRO A 398 -8.73 13.23 -3.53
N GLU A 399 -9.27 12.59 -4.56
CA GLU A 399 -8.51 12.25 -5.78
C GLU A 399 -7.95 13.49 -6.48
N ALA A 400 -8.71 14.58 -6.50
CA ALA A 400 -8.29 15.83 -7.11
C ALA A 400 -7.03 16.41 -6.44
N GLU A 401 -6.91 16.27 -5.12
CA GLU A 401 -5.74 16.74 -4.36
C GLU A 401 -4.53 15.86 -4.62
N VAL A 402 -4.68 14.53 -4.56
CA VAL A 402 -3.59 13.60 -4.87
C VAL A 402 -3.11 13.78 -6.32
N SER A 403 -4.03 14.00 -7.25
CA SER A 403 -3.70 14.22 -8.67
C SER A 403 -2.96 15.54 -8.89
N ARG A 404 -3.33 16.59 -8.16
CA ARG A 404 -2.64 17.88 -8.17
C ARG A 404 -1.21 17.73 -7.64
N GLU A 405 -1.04 17.10 -6.48
CA GLU A 405 0.27 16.85 -5.87
C GLU A 405 1.19 16.04 -6.80
N ILE A 406 0.66 15.01 -7.46
CA ILE A 406 1.45 14.20 -8.42
C ILE A 406 1.87 15.03 -9.62
N ARG A 407 0.97 15.87 -10.15
CA ARG A 407 1.28 16.73 -11.29
C ARG A 407 2.34 17.77 -10.95
N GLU A 408 2.26 18.35 -9.76
CA GLU A 408 3.24 19.30 -9.25
C GLU A 408 4.61 18.63 -9.08
N ARG A 409 4.68 17.47 -8.41
CA ARG A 409 5.93 16.72 -8.25
C ARG A 409 6.54 16.26 -9.59
N ARG A 410 5.72 15.81 -10.55
CA ARG A 410 6.21 15.46 -11.89
C ARG A 410 6.78 16.67 -12.63
N ALA A 411 6.11 17.81 -12.56
CA ALA A 411 6.60 19.04 -13.17
C ALA A 411 7.91 19.52 -12.52
N GLU A 412 8.05 19.38 -11.19
CA GLU A 412 9.30 19.68 -10.48
C GLU A 412 10.44 18.73 -10.89
N LYS A 413 10.17 17.42 -10.98
CA LYS A 413 11.14 16.43 -11.46
C LYS A 413 11.58 16.69 -12.90
N GLU A 414 10.65 16.96 -13.80
CA GLU A 414 10.94 17.29 -15.21
C GLU A 414 11.78 18.56 -15.31
N LYS A 415 11.44 19.59 -14.53
CA LYS A 415 12.21 20.83 -14.47
C LYS A 415 13.62 20.60 -13.94
N ALA A 416 13.77 19.85 -12.84
CA ALA A 416 15.08 19.52 -12.27
C ALA A 416 15.93 18.67 -13.24
N ALA A 417 15.32 17.73 -13.96
CA ALA A 417 16.01 16.95 -14.99
C ALA A 417 16.48 17.83 -16.16
N ALA A 418 15.64 18.76 -16.62
CA ALA A 418 16.01 19.72 -17.67
C ALA A 418 17.14 20.66 -17.22
N GLU A 419 17.08 21.20 -16.00
CA GLU A 419 18.15 22.03 -15.41
C GLU A 419 19.46 21.24 -15.25
N ALA A 420 19.39 19.96 -14.84
CA ALA A 420 20.56 19.09 -14.74
C ALA A 420 21.17 18.80 -16.12
N GLU A 421 20.35 18.49 -17.13
CA GLU A 421 20.80 18.27 -18.51
C GLU A 421 21.43 19.53 -19.11
N GLU A 422 20.84 20.71 -18.88
CA GLU A 422 21.40 21.98 -19.31
C GLU A 422 22.75 22.25 -18.62
N SER A 423 22.87 21.97 -17.32
CA SER A 423 24.12 22.13 -16.58
C SER A 423 25.24 21.19 -17.07
N LEU A 424 24.88 19.98 -17.52
CA LEU A 424 25.82 19.03 -18.12
C LEU A 424 26.29 19.51 -19.49
N LYS A 425 25.37 20.00 -20.34
CA LYS A 425 25.71 20.60 -21.64
C LYS A 425 26.65 21.80 -21.49
N GLN A 426 26.36 22.72 -20.56
CA GLN A 426 27.24 23.87 -20.29
C GLN A 426 28.64 23.46 -19.81
N LYS A 427 28.75 22.41 -18.99
CA LYS A 427 30.04 21.86 -18.56
C LYS A 427 30.80 21.21 -19.70
N ASP A 428 30.12 20.45 -20.55
CA ASP A 428 30.72 19.80 -21.70
C ASP A 428 31.21 20.82 -22.73
N ASP A 429 30.39 21.83 -23.05
CA ASP A 429 30.73 22.93 -23.95
C ASP A 429 31.92 23.75 -23.41
N GLY A 430 31.90 24.14 -22.13
CA GLY A 430 33.01 24.85 -21.49
C GLY A 430 34.30 24.01 -21.44
N SER A 431 34.19 22.69 -21.33
CA SER A 431 35.34 21.78 -21.40
C SER A 431 35.92 21.67 -22.83
N ALA A 432 35.05 21.73 -23.84
CA ALA A 432 35.43 21.70 -25.24
C ALA A 432 36.12 23.00 -25.66
N GLU A 433 35.58 24.17 -25.29
CA GLU A 433 36.20 25.47 -25.52
C GLU A 433 37.59 25.56 -24.88
N LYS A 434 37.71 25.13 -23.62
CA LYS A 434 39.00 25.12 -22.91
C LYS A 434 40.03 24.17 -23.56
N ARG A 435 39.58 23.04 -24.11
CA ARG A 435 40.44 22.11 -24.89
C ARG A 435 40.90 22.74 -26.20
N GLU A 436 40.06 23.52 -26.86
CA GLU A 436 40.39 24.22 -28.10
C GLU A 436 41.38 25.38 -27.85
N GLU A 437 41.16 26.18 -26.80
CA GLU A 437 42.09 27.24 -26.39
C GLU A 437 43.49 26.69 -26.07
N GLN A 438 43.58 25.56 -25.34
CA GLN A 438 44.86 24.91 -25.05
C GLN A 438 45.58 24.46 -26.33
N ARG A 439 44.85 23.93 -27.31
CA ARG A 439 45.41 23.55 -28.62
C ARG A 439 45.88 24.78 -29.40
N HIS A 440 45.12 25.88 -29.36
CA HIS A 440 45.50 27.13 -30.02
C HIS A 440 46.76 27.75 -29.39
N ALA A 441 46.82 27.81 -28.07
CA ALA A 441 47.99 28.29 -27.33
C ALA A 441 49.25 27.44 -27.62
N ALA A 442 49.11 26.12 -27.69
CA ALA A 442 50.22 25.23 -28.06
C ALA A 442 50.73 25.49 -29.49
N ARG A 443 49.83 25.72 -30.46
CA ARG A 443 50.21 26.07 -31.84
C ARG A 443 50.97 27.39 -31.91
N LEU A 444 50.48 28.42 -31.22
CA LEU A 444 51.15 29.74 -31.16
C LEU A 444 52.56 29.63 -30.57
N ARG A 445 52.75 28.78 -29.56
CA ARG A 445 54.07 28.55 -28.95
C ARG A 445 55.05 27.91 -29.94
N ILE A 446 54.62 26.91 -30.70
CA ILE A 446 55.44 26.27 -31.75
C ILE A 446 55.86 27.30 -32.81
N VAL A 447 54.94 28.17 -33.25
CA VAL A 447 55.23 29.23 -34.22
C VAL A 447 56.24 30.23 -33.65
N SER A 448 56.03 30.70 -32.41
CA SER A 448 56.95 31.64 -31.74
C SER A 448 58.36 31.06 -31.58
N ASP A 449 58.49 29.79 -31.21
CA ASP A 449 59.79 29.13 -31.05
C ASP A 449 60.51 29.01 -32.41
N HIS A 450 59.77 28.70 -33.48
CA HIS A 450 60.30 28.66 -34.84
C HIS A 450 60.78 30.03 -35.33
N GLU A 451 59.99 31.09 -35.10
CA GLU A 451 60.35 32.46 -35.46
C GLU A 451 61.60 32.94 -34.70
N ALA A 452 61.68 32.66 -33.39
CA ALA A 452 62.85 32.99 -32.58
C ALA A 452 64.11 32.25 -33.05
N ALA A 453 63.99 30.98 -33.45
CA ALA A 453 65.09 30.22 -34.02
C ALA A 453 65.57 30.82 -35.35
N GLN A 454 64.65 31.19 -36.25
CA GLN A 454 64.99 31.87 -37.50
C GLN A 454 65.66 33.24 -37.26
N GLN A 455 65.18 34.00 -36.28
CA GLN A 455 65.74 35.31 -35.97
C GLN A 455 67.17 35.19 -35.42
N LYS A 456 67.45 34.20 -34.58
CA LYS A 456 68.82 33.88 -34.13
C LYS A 456 69.74 33.52 -35.30
N LEU A 457 69.27 32.71 -36.24
CA LEU A 457 70.05 32.37 -37.44
C LEU A 457 70.39 33.61 -38.28
N ARG A 458 69.45 34.56 -38.40
CA ARG A 458 69.67 35.83 -39.12
C ARG A 458 70.67 36.76 -38.44
N GLN A 459 70.88 36.62 -37.13
CA GLN A 459 71.80 37.45 -36.35
C GLN A 459 73.24 36.91 -36.35
N LEU A 460 73.48 35.68 -36.82
CA LEU A 460 74.82 35.11 -36.88
C LEU A 460 75.67 35.82 -37.95
N PRO A 461 76.93 36.20 -37.63
CA PRO A 461 77.87 36.65 -38.64
C PRO A 461 78.04 35.59 -39.73
N LEU A 462 78.08 36.01 -40.99
CA LEU A 462 78.08 35.11 -42.16
C LEU A 462 79.14 33.99 -42.06
N ARG A 463 80.35 34.32 -41.59
CA ARG A 463 81.43 33.33 -41.42
C ARG A 463 81.05 32.22 -40.44
N GLU A 464 80.40 32.55 -39.34
CA GLU A 464 80.02 31.58 -38.31
C GLU A 464 78.87 30.69 -38.80
N TYR A 465 77.88 31.27 -39.49
CA TYR A 465 76.83 30.52 -40.15
C TYR A 465 77.40 29.52 -41.17
N LEU A 466 78.31 29.99 -42.04
CA LEU A 466 78.93 29.14 -43.04
C LEU A 466 79.75 28.02 -42.39
N MET A 467 80.55 28.33 -41.36
CA MET A 467 81.35 27.33 -40.64
C MET A 467 80.51 26.25 -39.95
N GLN A 468 79.34 26.62 -39.40
CA GLN A 468 78.48 25.67 -38.67
C GLN A 468 77.57 24.86 -39.59
N TYR A 469 76.98 25.47 -40.62
CA TYR A 469 75.89 24.85 -41.40
C TYR A 469 76.29 24.43 -42.82
N MET A 470 77.33 25.05 -43.41
CA MET A 470 77.70 24.80 -44.81
C MET A 470 79.05 24.08 -44.96
N VAL A 471 80.07 24.53 -44.25
CA VAL A 471 81.45 24.01 -44.37
C VAL A 471 81.56 22.51 -44.08
N PRO A 472 80.88 21.90 -43.08
CA PRO A 472 80.96 20.47 -42.85
C PRO A 472 80.50 19.66 -44.08
N ASN A 473 79.34 20.01 -44.62
CA ASN A 473 78.76 19.34 -45.79
C ASN A 473 79.59 19.57 -47.07
N LEU A 474 80.13 20.79 -47.26
CA LEU A 474 81.03 21.11 -48.36
C LEU A 474 82.35 20.37 -48.25
N THR A 475 82.90 20.22 -47.05
CA THR A 475 84.16 19.50 -46.81
C THR A 475 83.99 18.01 -47.10
N GLU A 476 82.89 17.41 -46.64
CA GLU A 476 82.56 16.01 -46.95
C GLU A 476 82.35 15.81 -48.46
N GLY A 477 81.60 16.69 -49.12
CA GLY A 477 81.41 16.63 -50.57
C GLY A 477 82.72 16.80 -51.34
N LEU A 478 83.60 17.72 -50.93
CA LEU A 478 84.92 17.92 -51.53
C LEU A 478 85.83 16.71 -51.32
N VAL A 479 85.76 16.07 -50.15
CA VAL A 479 86.46 14.80 -49.88
C VAL A 479 85.95 13.71 -50.82
N GLU A 480 84.64 13.65 -51.06
CA GLU A 480 84.06 12.65 -51.97
C GLU A 480 84.45 12.88 -53.43
N VAL A 481 84.45 14.14 -53.88
CA VAL A 481 84.97 14.54 -55.20
C VAL A 481 86.45 14.12 -55.34
N CYS A 482 87.27 14.33 -54.31
CA CYS A 482 88.67 13.91 -54.30
C CYS A 482 88.85 12.39 -54.38
N LYS A 483 87.87 11.59 -53.91
CA LYS A 483 87.92 10.12 -54.02
C LYS A 483 87.52 9.63 -55.41
N VAL A 484 86.49 10.23 -56.00
CA VAL A 484 85.87 9.77 -57.24
C VAL A 484 86.59 10.31 -58.48
N LEU A 485 87.27 11.47 -58.35
CA LEU A 485 87.97 12.16 -59.45
C LEU A 485 87.12 12.26 -60.74
N PRO A 486 85.90 12.83 -60.65
CA PRO A 486 85.03 12.97 -61.81
C PRO A 486 85.60 13.96 -62.83
N ASP A 487 85.23 13.77 -64.11
CA ASP A 487 85.68 14.62 -65.22
C ASP A 487 85.26 16.10 -65.03
N ASP A 488 84.11 16.34 -64.39
CA ASP A 488 83.69 17.66 -63.91
C ASP A 488 83.48 17.64 -62.37
N PRO A 489 84.48 18.12 -61.59
CA PRO A 489 84.40 18.13 -60.14
C PRO A 489 83.40 19.13 -59.58
N VAL A 490 83.01 20.17 -60.34
CA VAL A 490 82.07 21.19 -59.88
C VAL A 490 80.64 20.67 -60.00
N ASP A 491 80.30 20.07 -61.14
CA ASP A 491 78.97 19.50 -61.36
C ASP A 491 78.69 18.31 -60.44
N TYR A 492 79.72 17.48 -60.20
CA TYR A 492 79.62 16.38 -59.24
C TYR A 492 79.38 16.87 -57.80
N LEU A 493 80.09 17.92 -57.36
CA LEU A 493 79.89 18.50 -56.03
C LEU A 493 78.50 19.13 -55.89
N ALA A 494 77.98 19.78 -56.93
CA ALA A 494 76.63 20.34 -56.95
C ALA A 494 75.57 19.24 -56.78
N ASN A 495 75.65 18.17 -57.58
CA ASN A 495 74.75 17.03 -57.49
C ASN A 495 74.83 16.34 -56.11
N TYR A 496 76.04 16.19 -55.55
CA TYR A 496 76.24 15.63 -54.22
C TYR A 496 75.55 16.48 -53.13
N LEU A 497 75.69 17.80 -53.19
CA LEU A 497 75.07 18.71 -52.22
C LEU A 497 73.54 18.74 -52.36
N GLU A 498 73.01 18.65 -53.58
CA GLU A 498 71.57 18.56 -53.83
C GLU A 498 70.97 17.26 -53.29
N GLU A 499 71.62 16.11 -53.53
CA GLU A 499 71.19 14.83 -52.96
C GLU A 499 71.28 14.81 -51.43
N HIS A 500 72.35 15.36 -50.86
CA HIS A 500 72.54 15.43 -49.42
C HIS A 500 71.50 16.35 -48.76
N ALA A 501 71.17 17.48 -49.40
CA ALA A 501 70.10 18.37 -48.95
C ALA A 501 68.73 17.67 -48.99
N ALA A 502 68.41 16.95 -50.07
CA ALA A 502 67.16 16.20 -50.21
C ALA A 502 67.00 15.11 -49.14
N ARG A 503 68.07 14.36 -48.83
CA ARG A 503 68.08 13.33 -47.78
C ARG A 503 67.92 13.94 -46.38
N THR A 504 68.58 15.06 -46.12
CA THR A 504 68.51 15.74 -44.81
C THR A 504 67.12 16.32 -44.53
N VAL A 505 66.41 16.77 -45.58
CA VAL A 505 65.02 17.24 -45.47
C VAL A 505 64.04 16.07 -45.25
N ALA A 506 64.28 14.90 -45.83
CA ALA A 506 63.45 13.71 -45.64
C ALA A 506 63.56 13.09 -44.23
N LEU A 507 64.69 13.25 -43.55
CA LEU A 507 64.92 12.79 -42.17
C LEU A 507 64.33 13.72 -41.08
N LYS A 508 63.89 14.93 -41.45
CA LYS A 508 63.36 15.96 -40.53
C LYS A 508 61.85 16.21 -40.66
N ARG A 509 61.18 15.57 -41.61
CA ARG A 509 59.71 15.45 -41.68
C ARG A 509 59.29 14.18 -40.97
#